data_AF-A0A2H0PC05-F1
#
_entry.id   AF-A0A2H0PC05-F1
#
_cell.length_a   1.000
_cell.length_b   1.000
_cell.length_c   1.000
_cell.angle_alpha   90.00
_cell.angle_beta   90.00
_cell.angle_gamma   90.00
#
_symmetry.space_group_name_H-M   'P 1'
#
loop_
_entity.id
_entity.type
_entity.pdbx_description
1 polymer ?
#
loop_
_entity_poly.entity_id
_entity_poly.type
_entity_poly.pdbx_seq_one_letter_code
_entity_poly.pdbx_strand_id
1 'polypeptide(L)'
;MAKNQNNQTPRIPSELWLQALLFLGVIALPVLLAGLTGAVAFERSKSVQFCSSCHVMEPFVHGVESSKSELLSAKHFQRHWINHNSCYTCHTDYDFLGPMSAKIRGLRHLYANAVGVKGRPKLYKPFPNGNCLQCHGKTFKFLEHPAHAPILEELQRNKISCIDCHGPVHPGGPS
;
A
#
# COMPACT_ATOMS: atom_id res chain seq x y z
N MET A 1 -51.77 -51.94 -26.12
CA MET A 1 -50.65 -51.20 -26.74
C MET A 1 -50.66 -49.79 -26.17
N ALA A 2 -49.69 -49.48 -25.31
CA ALA A 2 -49.65 -48.26 -24.48
C ALA A 2 -49.04 -47.07 -25.24
N LYS A 3 -49.46 -45.86 -24.85
CA LYS A 3 -49.19 -44.55 -25.46
C LYS A 3 -47.69 -44.27 -25.67
N ASN A 4 -47.39 -43.76 -26.87
CA ASN A 4 -46.15 -43.08 -27.26
C ASN A 4 -45.90 -41.88 -26.32
N GLN A 5 -44.86 -41.96 -25.49
CA GLN A 5 -44.38 -40.83 -24.69
C GLN A 5 -43.50 -39.95 -25.57
N ASN A 6 -44.11 -38.91 -26.13
CA ASN A 6 -43.42 -37.83 -26.82
C ASN A 6 -42.54 -37.08 -25.80
N ASN A 7 -41.25 -37.40 -25.80
CA ASN A 7 -40.24 -36.76 -24.96
C ASN A 7 -39.94 -35.35 -25.49
N GLN A 8 -40.85 -34.41 -25.22
CA GLN A 8 -40.64 -32.99 -25.52
C GLN A 8 -39.70 -32.40 -24.46
N THR A 9 -38.39 -32.48 -24.72
CA THR A 9 -37.42 -31.62 -24.03
C THR A 9 -37.78 -30.16 -24.28
N PRO A 10 -37.97 -29.32 -23.24
CA PRO A 10 -38.33 -27.92 -23.42
C PRO A 10 -37.21 -27.20 -24.19
N ARG A 11 -37.46 -26.83 -25.44
CA ARG A 11 -36.57 -25.96 -26.23
C ARG A 11 -36.79 -24.54 -25.76
N ILE A 12 -35.87 -24.03 -24.94
CA ILE A 12 -35.84 -22.62 -24.55
C ILE A 12 -35.69 -21.78 -25.84
N PRO A 13 -36.55 -20.77 -26.09
CA PRO A 13 -36.50 -19.97 -27.31
C PRO A 13 -35.16 -19.23 -27.41
N SER A 14 -34.57 -19.20 -28.62
CA SER A 14 -33.26 -18.58 -28.90
C SER A 14 -33.18 -17.11 -28.47
N GLU A 15 -34.32 -16.40 -28.51
CA GLU A 15 -34.47 -15.02 -28.06
C GLU A 15 -34.19 -14.86 -26.56
N LEU A 16 -34.59 -15.83 -25.73
CA LEU A 16 -34.38 -15.78 -24.27
C LEU A 16 -32.90 -16.02 -23.92
N TRP A 17 -32.20 -16.85 -24.69
CA TRP A 17 -30.75 -17.03 -24.56
C TRP A 17 -29.98 -15.78 -24.98
N LEU A 18 -30.39 -15.13 -26.08
CA LEU A 18 -29.77 -13.90 -26.53
C LEU A 18 -29.96 -12.76 -25.52
N GLN A 19 -31.17 -12.62 -24.97
CA GLN A 19 -31.47 -11.67 -23.89
C GLN A 19 -30.67 -11.96 -22.62
N ALA A 20 -30.60 -13.22 -22.18
CA ALA A 20 -29.81 -13.60 -21.02
C ALA A 20 -28.31 -13.32 -21.19
N LEU A 21 -27.75 -13.57 -22.39
CA LEU A 21 -26.36 -13.23 -22.71
C LEU A 21 -26.13 -11.71 -22.76
N LEU A 22 -27.10 -10.94 -23.26
CA LEU A 22 -27.04 -9.47 -23.25
C LEU A 22 -27.08 -8.92 -21.82
N PHE A 23 -27.98 -9.41 -20.97
CA PHE A 23 -28.04 -9.02 -19.55
C PHE A 23 -26.76 -9.42 -18.79
N LEU A 24 -26.28 -10.65 -19.03
CA LEU A 24 -25.02 -11.10 -18.45
C LEU A 24 -23.86 -10.22 -18.93
N GLY A 25 -23.79 -9.89 -20.22
CA GLY A 25 -22.78 -9.00 -20.78
C GLY A 25 -22.83 -7.60 -20.19
N VAL A 26 -24.02 -7.01 -20.05
CA VAL A 26 -24.22 -5.67 -19.47
C VAL A 26 -23.84 -5.59 -17.99
N ILE A 27 -23.91 -6.70 -17.24
CA ILE A 27 -23.50 -6.73 -15.83
C ILE A 27 -22.03 -7.16 -15.70
N ALA A 28 -21.63 -8.22 -16.39
CA ALA A 28 -20.30 -8.80 -16.29
C ALA A 28 -19.23 -7.87 -16.86
N LEU A 29 -19.50 -7.17 -17.97
CA LEU A 29 -18.52 -6.28 -18.58
C LEU A 29 -18.17 -5.08 -17.68
N PRO A 30 -19.13 -4.30 -17.11
CA PRO A 30 -18.79 -3.25 -16.16
C PRO A 30 -18.13 -3.78 -14.88
N VAL A 31 -18.54 -4.94 -14.37
CA VAL A 31 -17.93 -5.54 -13.18
C VAL A 31 -16.47 -5.93 -13.45
N LEU A 32 -16.20 -6.56 -14.60
CA LEU A 32 -14.84 -6.90 -15.01
C LEU A 32 -13.98 -5.65 -15.20
N LEU A 33 -14.51 -4.64 -15.89
CA LEU A 33 -13.83 -3.35 -16.07
C LEU A 33 -13.56 -2.66 -14.74
N ALA A 34 -14.52 -2.65 -13.81
CA ALA A 34 -14.36 -2.11 -12.47
C ALA A 34 -13.29 -2.87 -11.68
N GLY A 35 -13.25 -4.20 -11.78
CA GLY A 35 -12.22 -5.03 -11.14
C GLY A 35 -10.82 -4.72 -11.67
N LEU A 36 -10.66 -4.67 -13.00
CA LEU A 36 -9.38 -4.38 -13.65
C LEU A 36 -8.90 -2.95 -13.33
N THR A 37 -9.78 -1.96 -13.45
CA THR A 37 -9.46 -0.56 -13.14
C THR A 37 -9.16 -0.36 -11.66
N GLY A 38 -9.90 -1.04 -10.77
CA GLY A 38 -9.65 -1.07 -9.33
C GLY A 38 -8.27 -1.63 -8.99
N ALA A 39 -7.87 -2.73 -9.62
CA ALA A 39 -6.54 -3.32 -9.42
C ALA A 39 -5.42 -2.35 -9.86
N VAL A 40 -5.58 -1.71 -11.02
CA VAL A 40 -4.63 -0.71 -11.51
C VAL A 40 -4.57 0.50 -10.56
N ALA A 41 -5.71 1.01 -10.10
CA ALA A 41 -5.78 2.11 -9.15
C ALA A 41 -5.13 1.75 -7.80
N PHE A 42 -5.32 0.51 -7.34
CA PHE A 42 -4.70 -0.01 -6.13
C PHE A 42 -3.17 -0.03 -6.22
N GLU A 43 -2.62 -0.42 -7.37
CA GLU A 43 -1.18 -0.40 -7.60
C GLU A 43 -0.63 1.00 -7.77
N ARG A 44 -1.30 1.86 -8.56
CA ARG A 44 -0.85 3.25 -8.74
C ARG A 44 -0.83 4.06 -7.44
N SER A 45 -1.75 3.77 -6.53
CA SER A 45 -1.79 4.44 -5.22
C SER A 45 -0.67 4.02 -4.26
N LYS A 46 0.31 3.22 -4.70
CA LYS A 46 1.56 2.93 -3.96
C LYS A 46 2.72 3.82 -4.40
N SER A 47 2.58 4.51 -5.53
CA SER A 47 3.65 5.29 -6.13
C SER A 47 3.88 6.62 -5.42
N VAL A 48 5.13 7.11 -5.47
CA VAL A 48 5.47 8.46 -4.99
C VAL A 48 4.68 9.54 -5.74
N GLN A 49 4.41 9.35 -7.03
CA GLN A 49 3.60 10.24 -7.86
C GLN A 49 2.16 10.38 -7.35
N PHE A 50 1.58 9.30 -6.83
CA PHE A 50 0.26 9.38 -6.19
C PHE A 50 0.34 10.16 -4.89
N CYS A 51 1.33 9.89 -4.05
CA CYS A 51 1.51 10.62 -2.79
C CYS A 51 1.77 12.11 -3.01
N SER A 52 2.55 12.47 -4.04
CA SER A 52 2.86 13.87 -4.38
C SER A 52 1.68 14.62 -4.99
N SER A 53 0.60 13.95 -5.40
CA SER A 53 -0.61 14.60 -5.91
C SER A 53 -1.34 15.45 -4.85
N CYS A 54 -1.03 15.23 -3.56
CA CYS A 54 -1.58 15.99 -2.45
C CYS A 54 -0.59 17.06 -1.97
N HIS A 55 -0.99 18.32 -1.98
CA HIS A 55 -0.16 19.44 -1.52
C HIS A 55 0.40 19.25 -0.09
N VAL A 56 -0.34 18.59 0.80
CA VAL A 56 0.10 18.34 2.18
C VAL A 56 1.34 17.44 2.26
N MET A 57 1.59 16.64 1.21
CA MET A 57 2.75 15.76 1.12
C MET A 57 4.00 16.47 0.56
N GLU A 58 3.84 17.68 0.03
CA GLU A 58 4.90 18.40 -0.67
C GLU A 58 6.20 18.56 0.14
N PRO A 59 6.18 18.92 1.44
CA PRO A 59 7.41 18.99 2.25
C PRO A 59 8.15 17.65 2.36
N PHE A 60 7.41 16.54 2.39
CA PHE A 60 7.99 15.20 2.48
C PHE A 60 8.64 14.79 1.14
N VAL A 61 7.97 15.10 0.04
CA VAL A 61 8.46 14.83 -1.33
C VAL A 61 9.72 15.64 -1.61
N HIS A 62 9.69 16.96 -1.38
CA HIS A 62 10.89 17.80 -1.54
C HIS A 62 12.04 17.34 -0.63
N GLY A 63 11.73 16.90 0.59
CA GLY A 63 12.71 16.36 1.52
C GLY A 63 13.42 15.11 1.01
N VAL A 64 12.72 14.22 0.28
CA VAL A 64 13.31 12.98 -0.24
C VAL A 64 14.02 13.17 -1.59
N GLU A 65 13.50 14.06 -2.43
CA GLU A 65 14.03 14.35 -3.77
C GLU A 65 15.27 15.26 -3.74
N SER A 66 15.42 16.08 -2.69
CA SER A 66 16.57 16.99 -2.56
C SER A 66 17.89 16.23 -2.42
N SER A 67 18.77 16.34 -3.42
CA SER A 67 20.08 15.66 -3.48
C SER A 67 21.04 16.00 -2.34
N LYS A 68 20.79 17.08 -1.59
CA LYS A 68 21.58 17.50 -0.42
C LYS A 68 20.97 17.05 0.91
N SER A 69 19.86 16.32 0.86
CA SER A 69 19.12 15.90 2.04
C SER A 69 19.81 14.73 2.73
N GLU A 70 20.19 14.93 4.00
CA GLU A 70 20.73 13.88 4.86
C GLU A 70 19.63 13.03 5.54
N LEU A 71 18.36 13.28 5.19
CA LEU A 71 17.23 12.55 5.74
C LEU A 71 17.33 11.06 5.44
N LEU A 72 16.91 10.23 6.40
CA LEU A 72 16.90 8.79 6.22
C LEU A 72 16.05 8.39 5.00
N SER A 73 14.91 9.05 4.79
CA SER A 73 14.04 8.79 3.64
C SER A 73 14.70 9.18 2.32
N ALA A 74 15.48 10.26 2.28
CA ALA A 74 16.21 10.70 1.09
C ALA A 74 17.30 9.70 0.70
N LYS A 75 18.05 9.18 1.68
CA LYS A 75 19.09 8.15 1.44
C LYS A 75 18.51 6.88 0.83
N HIS A 76 17.30 6.49 1.22
CA HIS A 76 16.61 5.31 0.66
C HIS A 76 15.98 5.58 -0.71
N PHE A 77 15.51 6.81 -0.95
CA PHE A 77 14.91 7.20 -2.22
C PHE A 77 15.97 7.40 -3.34
N GLN A 78 17.03 8.14 -3.05
CA GLN A 78 18.02 8.58 -4.06
C GLN A 78 18.96 7.47 -4.53
N ARG A 79 19.25 6.50 -3.66
CA ARG A 79 20.11 5.37 -4.02
C ARG A 79 19.40 4.32 -4.88
N HIS A 80 18.13 4.56 -5.24
CA HIS A 80 17.24 3.65 -5.95
C HIS A 80 17.15 2.24 -5.32
N TRP A 81 17.48 2.13 -4.04
CA TRP A 81 17.34 0.88 -3.27
C TRP A 81 15.88 0.51 -3.09
N ILE A 82 15.01 1.52 -3.10
CA ILE A 82 13.55 1.36 -3.13
C ILE A 82 13.05 2.14 -4.35
N ASN A 83 12.33 1.45 -5.24
CA ASN A 83 11.82 1.97 -6.52
C ASN A 83 10.71 3.05 -6.32
N HIS A 84 9.99 3.41 -7.39
CA HIS A 84 8.80 4.25 -7.50
C HIS A 84 7.75 4.09 -6.38
N ASN A 85 7.75 2.98 -5.62
CA ASN A 85 6.89 2.74 -4.46
C ASN A 85 7.56 3.07 -3.10
N SER A 86 8.60 3.90 -3.10
CA SER A 86 9.44 4.20 -1.93
C SER A 86 8.66 4.58 -0.67
N CYS A 87 7.69 5.50 -0.78
CA CYS A 87 6.85 5.88 0.35
C CYS A 87 6.05 4.68 0.87
N TYR A 88 5.45 3.92 -0.04
CA TYR A 88 4.62 2.77 0.31
C TYR A 88 5.42 1.64 0.96
N THR A 89 6.65 1.36 0.52
CA THR A 89 7.49 0.30 1.08
C THR A 89 7.76 0.50 2.58
N CYS A 90 7.99 1.74 3.02
CA CYS A 90 8.21 2.02 4.44
C CYS A 90 6.89 2.19 5.22
N HIS A 91 5.82 2.69 4.58
CA HIS A 91 4.54 3.00 5.24
C HIS A 91 3.47 1.89 5.14
N THR A 92 3.78 0.79 4.47
CA THR A 92 3.04 -0.47 4.54
C THR A 92 3.70 -1.39 5.54
N ASP A 93 2.91 -1.96 6.46
CA ASP A 93 3.44 -2.93 7.40
C ASP A 93 3.72 -4.25 6.66
N TYR A 94 4.77 -4.95 7.06
CA TYR A 94 5.12 -6.27 6.52
C TYR A 94 4.30 -7.39 7.15
N ASP A 95 2.98 -7.29 7.02
CA ASP A 95 2.03 -8.30 7.48
C ASP A 95 1.12 -8.70 6.32
N PHE A 96 0.49 -9.87 6.40
CA PHE A 96 -0.47 -10.33 5.39
C PHE A 96 -1.58 -9.29 5.12
N LEU A 97 -2.03 -8.59 6.17
CA LEU A 97 -3.03 -7.53 6.09
C LEU A 97 -2.42 -6.12 5.98
N GLY A 98 -1.09 -6.01 5.95
CA GLY A 98 -0.35 -4.76 5.86
C GLY A 98 -0.82 -3.87 4.70
N PRO A 99 -0.87 -4.38 3.45
CA PRO A 99 -1.37 -3.62 2.31
C PRO A 99 -2.77 -3.06 2.51
N MET A 100 -3.71 -3.88 3.01
CA MET A 100 -5.10 -3.45 3.24
C MET A 100 -5.16 -2.36 4.32
N SER A 101 -4.46 -2.56 5.43
CA SER A 101 -4.40 -1.58 6.53
C SER A 101 -3.80 -0.24 6.08
N ALA A 102 -2.77 -0.28 5.24
CA ALA A 102 -2.14 0.91 4.66
C ALA A 102 -3.14 1.69 3.79
N LYS A 103 -3.94 1.00 2.97
CA LYS A 103 -4.99 1.66 2.16
C LYS A 103 -6.10 2.26 3.02
N ILE A 104 -6.56 1.57 4.06
CA ILE A 104 -7.56 2.11 4.98
C ILE A 104 -7.03 3.37 5.67
N ARG A 105 -5.77 3.37 6.13
CA ARG A 105 -5.12 4.57 6.69
C ARG A 105 -5.02 5.69 5.65
N GLY A 106 -4.67 5.36 4.40
CA GLY A 106 -4.67 6.29 3.27
C GLY A 106 -6.04 6.92 3.01
N LEU A 107 -7.12 6.13 3.02
CA LEU A 107 -8.50 6.63 2.87
C LEU A 107 -8.89 7.59 4.00
N ARG A 108 -8.44 7.34 5.23
CA ARG A 108 -8.65 8.28 6.34
C ARG A 108 -7.94 9.61 6.09
N HIS A 109 -6.73 9.61 5.55
CA HIS A 109 -6.03 10.84 5.17
C HIS A 109 -6.73 11.57 4.01
N LEU A 110 -7.22 10.82 3.01
CA LEU A 110 -7.99 11.39 1.90
C LEU A 110 -9.26 12.07 2.41
N TYR A 111 -10.01 11.39 3.30
CA TYR A 111 -11.20 11.95 3.91
C TYR A 111 -10.88 13.20 4.73
N ALA A 112 -9.86 13.15 5.58
CA ALA A 112 -9.42 14.29 6.39
C ALA A 112 -9.05 15.49 5.52
N ASN A 113 -8.33 15.27 4.41
CA ASN A 113 -8.00 16.31 3.45
C ASN A 113 -9.25 16.87 2.75
N ALA A 114 -10.17 15.99 2.31
CA ALA A 114 -11.41 16.38 1.64
C ALA A 114 -12.32 17.26 2.51
N VAL A 115 -12.37 17.00 3.83
CA VAL A 115 -13.15 17.82 4.77
C VAL A 115 -12.36 19.00 5.34
N GLY A 116 -11.15 19.27 4.82
CA GLY A 116 -10.36 20.46 5.15
C GLY A 116 -9.61 20.40 6.49
N VAL A 117 -9.38 19.21 7.06
CA VAL A 117 -8.54 19.06 8.25
C VAL A 117 -7.11 19.48 7.90
N LYS A 118 -6.65 20.57 8.50
CA LYS A 118 -5.30 21.07 8.35
C LYS A 118 -4.36 20.39 9.33
N GLY A 119 -3.18 20.01 8.86
CA GLY A 119 -2.13 19.49 9.72
C GLY A 119 -1.18 18.57 8.98
N ARG A 120 -0.01 18.37 9.59
CA ARG A 120 0.96 17.39 9.13
C ARG A 120 0.36 15.97 9.27
N PRO A 121 0.39 15.13 8.22
CA PRO A 121 0.01 13.73 8.33
C PRO A 121 0.83 13.03 9.42
N LYS A 122 0.16 12.29 10.30
CA LYS A 122 0.78 11.53 11.38
C LYS A 122 0.47 10.06 11.22
N LEU A 123 1.39 9.21 11.68
CA LEU A 123 1.11 7.80 11.83
C LEU A 123 0.05 7.57 12.91
N TYR A 124 -0.85 6.63 12.68
CA TYR A 124 -1.89 6.24 13.65
C TYR A 124 -1.36 5.27 14.72
N LYS A 125 -0.17 4.71 14.50
CA LYS A 125 0.55 3.82 15.41
C LYS A 125 2.05 4.11 15.31
N PRO A 126 2.85 3.77 16.33
CA PRO A 126 4.31 3.88 16.23
C PRO A 126 4.86 3.14 15.01
N PHE A 127 5.91 3.67 14.40
CA PHE A 127 6.55 3.05 13.25
C PHE A 127 7.20 1.72 13.66
N PRO A 128 6.83 0.59 13.04
CA PRO A 128 7.39 -0.70 13.44
C PRO A 128 8.78 -0.89 12.83
N ASN A 129 9.75 -1.27 13.66
CA ASN A 129 11.10 -1.66 13.26
C ASN A 129 11.09 -2.82 12.26
N GLY A 130 10.04 -3.66 12.28
CA GLY A 130 9.83 -4.69 11.25
C GLY A 130 9.96 -4.15 9.83
N ASN A 131 9.53 -2.91 9.57
CA ASN A 131 9.64 -2.29 8.25
C ASN A 131 11.10 -2.02 7.84
N CYS A 132 11.98 -1.69 8.80
CA CYS A 132 13.42 -1.59 8.57
C CYS A 132 14.05 -2.98 8.39
N LEU A 133 13.65 -3.92 9.24
CA LEU A 133 14.25 -5.25 9.35
C LEU A 133 13.97 -6.15 8.13
N GLN A 134 12.99 -5.82 7.29
CA GLN A 134 12.78 -6.47 6.00
C GLN A 134 14.07 -6.52 5.16
N CYS A 135 14.82 -5.41 5.14
CA CYS A 135 16.07 -5.30 4.40
C CYS A 135 17.30 -5.37 5.31
N HIS A 136 17.21 -4.83 6.53
CA HIS A 136 18.36 -4.76 7.43
C HIS A 136 18.52 -5.99 8.34
N GLY A 137 17.43 -6.66 8.70
CA GLY A 137 17.37 -7.60 9.83
C GLY A 137 18.17 -8.89 9.65
N LYS A 138 18.48 -9.27 8.41
CA LYS A 138 19.27 -10.47 8.08
C LYS A 138 20.71 -10.15 7.69
N THR A 139 21.15 -8.90 7.81
CA THR A 139 22.50 -8.51 7.42
C THR A 139 23.48 -8.73 8.56
N PHE A 140 24.68 -9.21 8.23
CA PHE A 140 25.77 -9.35 9.20
C PHE A 140 26.08 -8.03 9.91
N LYS A 141 26.09 -6.93 9.14
CA LYS A 141 26.28 -5.57 9.65
C LYS A 141 25.24 -5.15 10.67
N PHE A 142 24.04 -5.72 10.65
CA PHE A 142 23.02 -5.46 11.67
C PHE A 142 23.22 -6.37 12.88
N LEU A 143 23.34 -7.68 12.64
CA LEU A 143 23.40 -8.70 13.71
C LEU A 143 24.63 -8.58 14.60
N GLU A 144 25.78 -8.22 14.04
CA GLU A 144 27.04 -8.16 14.77
C GLU A 144 27.49 -6.74 15.15
N HIS A 145 26.67 -5.73 14.84
CA HIS A 145 27.03 -4.37 15.20
C HIS A 145 27.09 -4.22 16.74
N PRO A 146 28.17 -3.67 17.32
CA PRO A 146 28.29 -3.52 18.77
C PRO A 146 27.14 -2.75 19.42
N ALA A 147 26.51 -1.83 18.69
CA ALA A 147 25.35 -1.07 19.16
C ALA A 147 24.00 -1.80 19.01
N HIS A 148 23.92 -2.87 18.21
CA HIS A 148 22.67 -3.63 18.00
C HIS A 148 22.68 -4.98 18.70
N ALA A 149 23.80 -5.69 18.70
CA ALA A 149 23.92 -7.04 19.25
C ALA A 149 23.42 -7.14 20.72
N PRO A 150 23.72 -6.18 21.61
CA PRO A 150 23.22 -6.23 23.00
C PRO A 150 21.72 -5.99 23.16
N ILE A 151 21.08 -5.32 22.18
CA ILE A 151 19.67 -4.88 22.24
C ILE A 151 18.81 -5.50 21.13
N LEU A 152 19.30 -6.58 20.51
CA LEU A 152 18.69 -7.15 19.31
C LEU A 152 17.23 -7.55 19.53
N GLU A 153 16.94 -8.17 20.67
CA GLU A 153 15.57 -8.57 21.04
C GLU A 153 14.66 -7.34 21.23
N GLU A 154 15.17 -6.27 21.85
CA GLU A 154 14.42 -5.04 22.08
C GLU A 154 14.09 -4.33 20.76
N LEU A 155 15.05 -4.30 19.83
CA LEU A 155 14.85 -3.79 18.47
C LEU A 155 13.81 -4.62 17.71
N GLN A 156 13.89 -5.95 17.76
CA GLN A 156 12.94 -6.84 17.09
C GLN A 156 11.52 -6.72 17.66
N ARG A 157 11.40 -6.43 18.96
CA ARG A 157 10.10 -6.29 19.67
C ARG A 157 9.55 -4.87 19.67
N ASN A 158 10.16 -3.93 18.94
CA ASN A 158 9.78 -2.51 18.91
C ASN A 158 9.84 -1.80 20.28
N LYS A 159 10.66 -2.29 21.22
CA LYS A 159 10.86 -1.62 22.52
C LYS A 159 11.76 -0.38 22.40
N ILE A 160 12.73 -0.44 21.49
CA ILE A 160 13.60 0.68 21.10
C ILE A 160 13.35 0.93 19.62
N SER A 161 13.05 2.16 19.19
CA SER A 161 12.82 2.42 17.78
C SER A 161 14.12 2.59 17.01
N CYS A 162 14.19 2.09 15.78
CA CYS A 162 15.33 2.36 14.92
C CYS A 162 15.55 3.86 14.71
N ILE A 163 14.46 4.65 14.64
CA ILE A 163 14.51 6.08 14.32
C ILE A 163 14.87 6.96 15.51
N ASP A 164 14.96 6.40 16.72
CA ASP A 164 15.47 7.10 17.90
C ASP A 164 16.98 7.34 17.77
N CYS A 165 17.68 6.46 17.07
CA CYS A 165 19.11 6.58 16.75
C CYS A 165 19.36 6.94 15.28
N HIS A 166 18.56 6.41 14.35
CA HIS A 166 18.68 6.64 12.91
C HIS A 166 17.69 7.70 12.43
N GLY A 167 18.07 8.97 12.45
CA GLY A 167 17.20 10.06 12.02
C GLY A 167 17.94 11.35 11.66
N PRO A 168 17.21 12.38 11.20
CA PRO A 168 15.75 12.46 11.04
C PRO A 168 15.22 11.77 9.77
N VAL A 169 14.00 11.22 9.85
CA VAL A 169 13.35 10.52 8.72
C VAL A 169 12.73 11.50 7.72
N HIS A 170 12.04 12.52 8.21
CA HIS A 170 11.39 13.55 7.41
C HIS A 170 11.73 14.95 7.95
N PRO A 171 11.55 16.02 7.16
CA PRO A 171 11.76 17.38 7.66
C PRO A 171 10.88 17.67 8.88
N GLY A 172 11.43 18.32 9.92
CA GLY A 172 10.67 18.80 11.08
C GLY A 172 10.58 17.87 12.30
N GLY A 173 11.32 16.75 12.35
CA GLY A 173 11.24 15.80 13.48
C GLY A 173 9.95 14.97 13.47
N PRO A 174 9.85 13.90 14.28
CA PRO A 174 9.38 12.62 13.78
C PRO A 174 7.91 12.61 13.37
N SER A 175 7.61 11.85 12.32
CA SER A 175 6.25 11.38 12.00
C SER A 175 6.22 9.87 12.12
#